data_AF-A0A150MEC1-F1
#
_entry.id   AF-A0A150MEC1-F1
#
_cell.length_a   1.000
_cell.length_b   1.000
_cell.length_c   1.000
_cell.angle_alpha   90.00
_cell.angle_beta   90.00
_cell.angle_gamma   90.00
#
_symmetry.space_group_name_H-M   'P 1'
#
loop_
_entity.id
_entity.type
_entity.pdbx_description
1 polymer ?
#
loop_
_entity_poly.entity_id
_entity_poly.type
_entity_poly.pdbx_seq_one_letter_code
_entity_poly.pdbx_strand_id
1 'polypeptide(L)'
;MLVITDPALEKLGLVEQVASPLRQAGCSVHVYTDVVPEPPLETGEKAVAFARGGEFDLVIGVGGSAMDLAKLAAVLAVHKGSVADYLNLTGTRTLEKKGLPKILIPTTSGTGSEVTNISVLSLDTTKDVVTHDYLLADVAIVDPQLTVSVPPRVTAATGIDALTHAVEAYVSVNASPTSDGLALQAMRLIAQGGGTWSGPTGAHRYGERQLPGWVGVFQRRRGGRACACVSARRTVSYRPWRIKCCALAVCDGLHSPKLHETNG
;
A
#
# COMPACT_ATOMS: atom_id res chain seq x y z
N MET A 1 3.03 18.76 7.94
CA MET A 1 2.84 17.45 7.29
C MET A 1 4.07 16.59 7.53
N LEU A 2 3.89 15.29 7.74
CA LEU A 2 4.95 14.31 7.93
C LEU A 2 5.01 13.36 6.74
N VAL A 3 6.15 13.29 6.05
CA VAL A 3 6.44 12.31 5.01
C VAL A 3 7.34 11.23 5.59
N ILE A 4 6.89 9.97 5.57
CA ILE A 4 7.66 8.80 5.99
C ILE A 4 8.07 8.03 4.75
N THR A 5 9.36 7.76 4.59
CA THR A 5 9.93 7.16 3.39
C THR A 5 11.20 6.40 3.73
N ASP A 6 11.62 5.47 2.88
CA ASP A 6 12.93 4.85 3.01
C ASP A 6 14.06 5.76 2.50
N PRO A 7 15.29 5.61 3.04
CA PRO A 7 16.41 6.48 2.69
C PRO A 7 16.92 6.25 1.26
N ALA A 8 16.57 5.13 0.61
CA ALA A 8 16.93 4.90 -0.78
C ALA A 8 16.07 5.77 -1.70
N LEU A 9 14.76 5.88 -1.45
CA LEU A 9 13.87 6.77 -2.20
C LEU A 9 14.23 8.25 -2.04
N GLU A 10 14.69 8.65 -0.85
CA GLU A 10 15.20 10.01 -0.63
C GLU A 10 16.42 10.29 -1.51
N LYS A 11 17.41 9.39 -1.52
CA LYS A 11 18.61 9.50 -2.37
C LYS A 11 18.31 9.49 -3.87
N LEU A 12 17.25 8.80 -4.28
CA LEU A 12 16.79 8.78 -5.67
C LEU A 12 15.98 10.03 -6.06
N GLY A 13 15.70 10.95 -5.11
CA GLY A 13 14.96 12.18 -5.36
C GLY A 13 13.45 11.99 -5.55
N LEU A 14 12.91 10.79 -5.31
CA LEU A 14 11.48 10.50 -5.44
C LEU A 14 10.67 11.24 -4.36
N VAL A 15 11.24 11.37 -3.17
CA VAL A 15 10.62 12.11 -2.05
C VAL A 15 10.41 13.57 -2.39
N GLU A 16 11.34 14.20 -3.13
CA GLU A 16 11.21 15.58 -3.56
C GLU A 16 10.11 15.79 -4.60
N GLN A 17 9.79 14.78 -5.41
CA GLN A 17 8.63 14.85 -6.32
C GLN A 17 7.30 14.96 -5.55
N VAL A 18 7.25 14.43 -4.33
CA VAL A 18 6.09 14.53 -3.43
C VAL A 18 6.17 15.80 -2.58
N ALA A 19 7.33 16.09 -1.99
CA ALA A 19 7.50 17.18 -1.05
C ALA A 19 7.50 18.57 -1.71
N SER A 20 8.10 18.71 -2.91
CA SER A 20 8.25 20.00 -3.58
C SER A 20 6.90 20.65 -3.93
N PRO A 21 5.92 19.95 -4.54
CA PRO A 21 4.59 20.54 -4.78
C PRO A 21 3.88 20.97 -3.50
N LEU A 22 4.04 20.22 -2.40
CA LEU A 22 3.45 20.57 -1.11
C LEU A 22 4.08 21.83 -0.52
N ARG A 23 5.41 21.95 -0.57
CA ARG A 23 6.13 23.15 -0.12
C ARG A 23 5.78 24.37 -0.99
N GLN A 24 5.65 24.21 -2.30
CA GLN A 24 5.23 25.27 -3.22
C GLN A 24 3.79 25.73 -2.96
N ALA A 25 2.93 24.84 -2.47
CA ALA A 25 1.59 25.17 -2.01
C ALA A 25 1.57 25.82 -0.60
N GLY A 26 2.72 26.13 -0.01
CA GLY A 26 2.85 26.77 1.29
C GLY A 26 2.75 25.82 2.49
N CYS A 27 2.80 24.49 2.28
CA CYS A 27 2.73 23.53 3.36
C CYS A 27 4.11 23.29 4.00
N SER A 28 4.16 23.23 5.34
CA SER A 28 5.35 22.74 6.05
C SER A 28 5.45 21.22 5.94
N VAL A 29 6.57 20.72 5.41
CA VAL A 29 6.81 19.29 5.16
C VAL A 29 8.07 18.85 5.89
N HIS A 30 7.91 17.91 6.81
CA HIS A 30 8.99 17.21 7.50
C HIS A 30 9.15 15.81 6.91
N VAL A 31 10.38 15.37 6.72
CA VAL A 31 10.71 14.05 6.17
C VAL A 31 11.33 13.19 7.27
N TYR A 32 10.83 11.98 7.43
CA TYR A 32 11.34 10.95 8.32
C TYR A 32 11.82 9.77 7.48
N THR A 33 13.12 9.44 7.59
CA THR A 33 13.79 8.44 6.76
C THR A 33 14.40 7.27 7.51
N ASP A 34 14.19 7.19 8.83
CA ASP A 34 14.61 6.03 9.64
C ASP A 34 13.62 4.87 9.47
N VAL A 35 13.60 4.32 8.25
CA VAL A 35 12.77 3.22 7.78
C VAL A 35 13.68 2.13 7.22
N VAL A 36 13.43 0.90 7.65
CA VAL A 36 14.13 -0.28 7.15
C VAL A 36 13.14 -1.25 6.50
N PRO A 37 13.58 -2.07 5.53
CA PRO A 37 12.76 -3.16 5.00
C PRO A 37 12.31 -4.09 6.13
N GLU A 38 11.06 -4.54 6.08
CA GLU A 38 10.45 -5.40 7.13
C GLU A 38 10.62 -4.78 8.53
N PRO A 39 9.96 -3.65 8.81
CA PRO A 39 10.31 -2.79 9.93
C PRO A 39 10.18 -3.52 11.27
N PRO A 40 11.23 -3.54 12.11
CA PRO A 40 11.14 -4.03 13.47
C PRO A 40 10.17 -3.21 14.31
N LEU A 41 9.66 -3.80 15.39
CA LEU A 41 8.84 -3.10 16.38
C LEU A 41 9.50 -1.80 16.87
N GLU A 42 10.80 -1.83 17.14
CA GLU A 42 11.55 -0.64 17.58
C GLU A 42 11.49 0.51 16.56
N THR A 43 11.59 0.21 15.26
CA THR A 43 11.43 1.22 14.20
C THR A 43 10.00 1.75 14.15
N GLY A 44 9.01 0.90 14.41
CA GLY A 44 7.62 1.29 14.64
C GLY A 44 7.47 2.30 15.79
N GLU A 45 8.05 1.99 16.95
CA GLU A 45 8.03 2.87 18.13
C GLU A 45 8.68 4.22 17.84
N LYS A 46 9.84 4.24 17.17
CA LYS A 46 10.54 5.47 16.78
C LYS A 46 9.70 6.34 15.85
N ALA A 47 9.09 5.76 14.83
CA ALA A 47 8.23 6.49 13.90
C ALA A 47 7.00 7.10 14.60
N VAL A 48 6.37 6.34 15.50
CA VAL A 48 5.24 6.83 16.30
C VAL A 48 5.66 7.92 17.29
N ALA A 49 6.81 7.75 17.96
CA ALA A 49 7.36 8.75 18.86
C ALA A 49 7.68 10.06 18.11
N PHE A 50 8.25 9.97 16.91
CA PHE A 50 8.49 11.12 16.05
C PHE A 50 7.18 11.84 15.69
N ALA A 51 6.16 11.09 15.28
CA ALA A 51 4.85 11.65 14.95
C ALA A 51 4.16 12.32 16.16
N ARG A 52 4.34 11.78 17.38
CA ARG A 52 3.81 12.38 18.62
C ARG A 52 4.59 13.62 19.08
N GLY A 53 5.89 13.67 18.80
CA GLY A 53 6.75 14.78 19.20
C GLY A 53 6.62 16.03 18.32
N GLY A 54 5.99 15.91 17.15
CA GLY A 54 5.71 17.01 16.24
C GLY A 54 4.23 17.39 16.17
N GLU A 55 3.96 18.57 15.65
CA GLU A 55 2.60 19.04 15.35
C GLU A 55 2.28 18.74 13.88
N PHE A 56 1.81 17.52 13.59
CA PHE A 56 1.48 17.08 12.24
C PHE A 56 -0.02 16.89 12.05
N ASP A 57 -0.57 17.48 10.99
CA ASP A 57 -2.00 17.32 10.63
C ASP A 57 -2.26 16.23 9.57
N LEU A 58 -1.20 15.69 8.97
CA LEU A 58 -1.24 14.74 7.86
C LEU A 58 0.03 13.91 7.83
N VAL A 59 -0.13 12.60 7.62
CA VAL A 59 0.97 11.67 7.38
C VAL A 59 0.93 11.17 5.94
N ILE A 60 2.08 11.15 5.26
CA ILE A 60 2.24 10.65 3.91
C ILE A 60 3.27 9.53 3.93
N GLY A 61 2.88 8.30 3.59
CA GLY A 61 3.79 7.17 3.44
C GLY A 61 4.19 7.00 1.98
N VAL A 62 5.48 7.05 1.69
CA VAL A 62 6.03 6.84 0.34
C VAL A 62 6.99 5.67 0.36
N GLY A 63 6.68 4.61 -0.39
CA GLY A 63 7.51 3.40 -0.43
C GLY A 63 6.79 2.14 0.01
N GLY A 64 7.49 1.01 0.10
CA GLY A 64 6.91 -0.27 0.54
C GLY A 64 6.73 -0.32 2.06
N SER A 65 7.82 -0.60 2.78
CA SER A 65 7.84 -0.69 4.26
C SER A 65 7.51 0.62 4.97
N ALA A 66 7.73 1.75 4.31
CA ALA A 66 7.37 3.07 4.83
C ALA A 66 5.86 3.22 5.04
N MET A 67 5.01 2.53 4.26
CA MET A 67 3.55 2.63 4.41
C MET A 67 3.07 2.01 5.73
N ASP A 68 3.65 0.89 6.16
CA ASP A 68 3.28 0.26 7.44
C ASP A 68 3.60 1.20 8.62
N LEU A 69 4.79 1.79 8.60
CA LEU A 69 5.18 2.79 9.59
C LEU A 69 4.31 4.05 9.53
N ALA A 70 3.96 4.52 8.33
CA ALA A 70 3.09 5.68 8.16
C ALA A 70 1.68 5.44 8.72
N LYS A 71 1.12 4.23 8.53
CA LYS A 71 -0.17 3.83 9.11
C LYS A 71 -0.11 3.89 10.63
N LEU A 72 0.91 3.29 11.22
CA LEU A 72 1.10 3.27 12.68
C LEU A 72 1.31 4.68 13.23
N ALA A 73 2.23 5.46 12.65
CA ALA A 73 2.51 6.83 13.02
C ALA A 73 1.24 7.69 13.00
N ALA A 74 0.46 7.62 11.92
CA ALA A 74 -0.77 8.40 11.79
C ALA A 74 -1.83 8.02 12.82
N VAL A 75 -2.06 6.72 13.03
CA VAL A 75 -3.10 6.26 13.96
C VAL A 75 -2.66 6.48 15.40
N LEU A 76 -1.46 6.03 15.78
CA LEU A 76 -0.97 6.03 17.16
C LEU A 76 -0.49 7.40 17.65
N ALA A 77 -0.35 8.40 16.78
CA ALA A 77 -0.09 9.79 17.16
C ALA A 77 -1.09 10.33 18.20
N VAL A 78 -2.36 9.90 18.14
CA VAL A 78 -3.43 10.37 19.06
C VAL A 78 -3.77 9.37 20.17
N HIS A 79 -3.11 8.21 20.19
CA HIS A 79 -3.34 7.15 21.17
C HIS A 79 -2.24 7.16 22.23
N LYS A 80 -2.55 6.62 23.42
CA LYS A 80 -1.58 6.42 24.50
C LYS A 80 -1.00 5.01 24.44
N GLY A 81 0.18 4.79 24.98
CA GLY A 81 0.84 3.47 25.00
C GLY A 81 1.83 3.30 23.85
N SER A 82 2.53 2.18 23.87
CA SER A 82 3.54 1.82 22.87
C SER A 82 2.87 1.12 21.67
N VAL A 83 3.58 0.99 20.55
CA VAL A 83 3.13 0.19 19.40
C VAL A 83 2.90 -1.27 19.82
N ALA A 84 3.75 -1.79 20.70
CA ALA A 84 3.63 -3.16 21.24
C ALA A 84 2.25 -3.43 21.86
N ASP A 85 1.66 -2.43 22.53
CA ASP A 85 0.34 -2.55 23.18
C ASP A 85 -0.80 -2.82 22.18
N TYR A 86 -0.62 -2.49 20.90
CA TYR A 86 -1.64 -2.57 19.84
C TYR A 86 -1.45 -3.74 18.88
N LEU A 87 -0.43 -4.58 19.10
CA LEU A 87 -0.22 -5.77 18.31
C LEU A 87 -1.37 -6.78 18.45
N ASN A 88 -1.72 -7.48 17.39
CA ASN A 88 -2.85 -8.39 17.38
C ASN A 88 -2.63 -9.66 18.20
N LEU A 89 -1.41 -10.21 18.22
CA LEU A 89 -1.14 -11.46 18.94
C LEU A 89 -0.71 -11.21 20.38
N THR A 90 0.02 -10.11 20.61
CA THR A 90 0.70 -9.84 21.89
C THR A 90 0.18 -8.59 22.61
N GLY A 91 -0.54 -7.71 21.91
CA GLY A 91 -1.06 -6.48 22.46
C GLY A 91 -2.32 -6.66 23.31
N THR A 92 -2.64 -5.63 24.09
CA THR A 92 -3.78 -5.60 25.02
C THR A 92 -4.75 -4.46 24.74
N ARG A 93 -4.39 -3.52 23.86
CA ARG A 93 -5.17 -2.32 23.54
C ARG A 93 -5.82 -2.43 22.17
N THR A 94 -6.91 -1.68 22.03
CA THR A 94 -7.63 -1.53 20.75
C THR A 94 -7.61 -0.06 20.31
N LEU A 95 -7.71 0.15 18.99
CA LEU A 95 -7.67 1.49 18.40
C LEU A 95 -9.05 2.15 18.50
N GLU A 96 -9.16 3.22 19.28
CA GLU A 96 -10.43 3.89 19.57
C GLU A 96 -10.73 5.05 18.61
N LYS A 97 -9.69 5.66 18.02
CA LYS A 97 -9.80 6.83 17.14
C LYS A 97 -9.11 6.59 15.80
N LYS A 98 -9.56 7.28 14.75
CA LYS A 98 -8.95 7.16 13.40
C LYS A 98 -7.50 7.66 13.33
N GLY A 99 -7.14 8.59 14.22
CA GLY A 99 -5.85 9.29 14.20
C GLY A 99 -5.79 10.34 13.10
N LEU A 100 -4.56 10.68 12.70
CA LEU A 100 -4.31 11.66 11.66
C LEU A 100 -4.75 11.13 10.28
N PRO A 101 -5.25 12.00 9.38
CA PRO A 101 -5.39 11.67 7.98
C PRO A 101 -4.09 11.11 7.40
N LYS A 102 -4.18 10.13 6.51
CA LYS A 102 -3.00 9.49 5.91
C LYS A 102 -3.14 9.24 4.42
N ILE A 103 -2.09 9.59 3.68
CA ILE A 103 -1.96 9.34 2.23
C ILE A 103 -0.87 8.32 2.02
N LEU A 104 -1.15 7.25 1.27
CA LEU A 104 -0.17 6.21 0.96
C LEU A 104 0.16 6.20 -0.53
N ILE A 105 1.46 6.18 -0.85
CA ILE A 105 2.00 6.29 -2.20
C ILE A 105 2.96 5.11 -2.42
N PRO A 106 2.50 4.01 -3.04
CA PRO A 106 3.37 2.87 -3.33
C PRO A 106 4.39 3.23 -4.42
N THR A 107 5.62 2.79 -4.23
CA THR A 107 6.70 2.87 -5.24
C THR A 107 7.05 1.50 -5.81
N THR A 108 6.40 0.44 -5.33
CA THR A 108 6.52 -0.93 -5.82
C THR A 108 5.15 -1.47 -6.25
N SER A 109 5.12 -2.61 -6.93
CA SER A 109 3.89 -3.19 -7.49
C SER A 109 3.67 -4.60 -6.95
N GLY A 110 3.69 -4.75 -5.62
CA GLY A 110 3.69 -6.07 -4.96
C GLY A 110 2.88 -6.20 -3.68
N THR A 111 3.02 -5.26 -2.73
CA THR A 111 2.48 -5.49 -1.37
C THR A 111 1.01 -5.10 -1.22
N GLY A 112 0.55 -4.09 -1.96
CA GLY A 112 -0.82 -3.55 -1.84
C GLY A 112 -1.09 -2.85 -0.53
N SER A 113 -0.06 -2.57 0.27
CA SER A 113 -0.22 -2.01 1.61
C SER A 113 -1.01 -0.69 1.58
N GLU A 114 -0.99 0.06 0.49
CA GLU A 114 -1.75 1.30 0.31
C GLU A 114 -3.29 1.15 0.43
N VAL A 115 -3.83 -0.06 0.19
CA VAL A 115 -5.28 -0.35 0.27
C VAL A 115 -5.64 -1.32 1.41
N THR A 116 -4.72 -1.60 2.33
CA THR A 116 -4.93 -2.59 3.39
C THR A 116 -4.99 -1.95 4.76
N ASN A 117 -5.75 -2.58 5.66
CA ASN A 117 -5.96 -2.14 7.03
C ASN A 117 -4.99 -2.83 8.01
N ILE A 118 -3.85 -3.30 7.48
CA ILE A 118 -2.85 -4.10 8.18
C ILE A 118 -1.55 -3.31 8.18
N SER A 119 -0.86 -3.28 9.32
CA SER A 119 0.54 -2.89 9.42
C SER A 119 1.33 -4.05 9.96
N VAL A 120 2.38 -4.46 9.24
CA VAL A 120 3.22 -5.60 9.63
C VAL A 120 4.48 -5.10 10.33
N LEU A 121 4.85 -5.75 11.44
CA LEU A 121 6.08 -5.48 12.17
C LEU A 121 6.85 -6.77 12.40
N SER A 122 8.17 -6.69 12.26
CA SER A 122 9.06 -7.80 12.63
C SER A 122 9.37 -7.77 14.12
N LEU A 123 9.33 -8.93 14.74
CA LEU A 123 9.86 -9.21 16.06
C LEU A 123 11.11 -10.09 15.90
N ASP A 124 11.87 -10.33 16.98
CA ASP A 124 13.14 -11.05 16.94
C ASP A 124 13.04 -12.45 16.31
N THR A 125 11.91 -13.13 16.51
CA THR A 125 11.70 -14.52 16.07
C THR A 125 10.41 -14.73 15.26
N THR A 126 9.54 -13.71 15.18
CA THR A 126 8.21 -13.83 14.57
C THR A 126 7.81 -12.52 13.89
N LYS A 127 6.67 -12.54 13.19
CA LYS A 127 5.99 -11.33 12.73
C LYS A 127 4.68 -11.17 13.49
N ASP A 128 4.38 -9.94 13.87
CA ASP A 128 3.09 -9.57 14.43
C ASP A 128 2.52 -8.41 13.61
N VAL A 129 1.23 -8.18 13.74
CA VAL A 129 0.51 -7.21 12.92
C VAL A 129 -0.39 -6.36 13.80
N VAL A 130 -0.58 -5.11 13.40
CA VAL A 130 -1.72 -4.31 13.88
C VAL A 130 -2.76 -4.34 12.77
N THR A 131 -3.99 -4.76 13.09
CA THR A 131 -5.09 -4.72 12.11
C THR A 131 -6.28 -3.93 12.64
N HIS A 132 -6.66 -2.89 11.93
CA HIS A 132 -7.85 -2.11 12.27
C HIS A 132 -8.28 -1.27 11.08
N ASP A 133 -9.58 -1.03 10.90
CA ASP A 133 -10.12 -0.23 9.78
C ASP A 133 -9.58 1.22 9.78
N TYR A 134 -9.06 1.70 10.91
CA TYR A 134 -8.41 3.01 11.02
C TYR A 134 -7.00 3.08 10.39
N LEU A 135 -6.39 1.93 10.09
CA LEU A 135 -5.13 1.87 9.36
C LEU A 135 -5.31 2.04 7.85
N LEU A 136 -6.55 1.99 7.33
CA LEU A 136 -6.81 2.29 5.92
C LEU A 136 -6.34 3.71 5.58
N ALA A 137 -5.75 3.85 4.39
CA ALA A 137 -5.45 5.15 3.85
C ALA A 137 -6.73 5.98 3.65
N ASP A 138 -6.65 7.28 3.91
CA ASP A 138 -7.68 8.22 3.48
C ASP A 138 -7.60 8.42 1.96
N VAL A 139 -6.38 8.40 1.40
CA VAL A 139 -6.12 8.45 -0.03
C VAL A 139 -4.94 7.55 -0.39
N ALA A 140 -5.08 6.74 -1.44
CA ALA A 140 -3.98 6.02 -2.07
C ALA A 140 -3.66 6.65 -3.44
N ILE A 141 -2.41 7.05 -3.66
CA ILE A 141 -1.95 7.63 -4.93
C ILE A 141 -1.06 6.61 -5.64
N VAL A 142 -1.62 5.92 -6.62
CA VAL A 142 -0.88 4.92 -7.41
C VAL A 142 -0.41 5.55 -8.71
N ASP A 143 0.87 5.95 -8.75
CA ASP A 143 1.52 6.51 -9.94
C ASP A 143 2.56 5.53 -10.51
N PRO A 144 2.33 4.96 -11.71
CA PRO A 144 3.30 4.08 -12.36
C PRO A 144 4.69 4.69 -12.54
N GLN A 145 4.80 6.02 -12.68
CA GLN A 145 6.10 6.68 -12.87
C GLN A 145 7.04 6.47 -11.68
N LEU A 146 6.50 6.29 -10.48
CA LEU A 146 7.27 6.04 -9.25
C LEU A 146 7.83 4.62 -9.17
N THR A 147 7.42 3.72 -10.08
CA THR A 147 7.87 2.32 -10.11
C THR A 147 8.96 2.06 -11.15
N VAL A 148 9.20 2.99 -12.08
CA VAL A 148 10.13 2.80 -13.21
C VAL A 148 11.59 2.68 -12.77
N SER A 149 11.96 3.36 -11.68
CA SER A 149 13.33 3.34 -11.14
C SER A 149 13.63 2.12 -10.26
N VAL A 150 12.65 1.23 -10.04
CA VAL A 150 12.82 0.05 -9.17
C VAL A 150 13.74 -0.97 -9.84
N PRO A 151 14.75 -1.51 -9.14
CA PRO A 151 15.66 -2.50 -9.72
C PRO A 151 14.91 -3.73 -10.27
N PRO A 152 15.38 -4.36 -11.37
CA PRO A 152 14.71 -5.51 -11.98
C PRO A 152 14.46 -6.68 -11.01
N ARG A 153 15.40 -6.93 -10.09
CA ARG A 153 15.25 -7.97 -9.06
C ARG A 153 14.12 -7.68 -8.08
N VAL A 154 13.97 -6.44 -7.65
CA VAL A 154 12.90 -6.02 -6.73
C VAL A 154 11.56 -6.04 -7.46
N THR A 155 11.55 -5.58 -8.71
CA THR A 155 10.38 -5.68 -9.60
C THR A 155 9.93 -7.15 -9.71
N ALA A 156 10.84 -8.09 -10.02
CA ALA A 156 10.53 -9.51 -10.11
C ALA A 156 9.97 -10.09 -8.81
N ALA A 157 10.62 -9.81 -7.68
CA ALA A 157 10.16 -10.28 -6.38
C ALA A 157 8.75 -9.76 -6.04
N THR A 158 8.51 -8.47 -6.24
CA THR A 158 7.21 -7.84 -5.96
C THR A 158 6.12 -8.27 -6.95
N GLY A 159 6.45 -8.56 -8.20
CA GLY A 159 5.51 -9.13 -9.16
C GLY A 159 5.06 -10.56 -8.80
N ILE A 160 5.97 -11.39 -8.31
CA ILE A 160 5.64 -12.74 -7.81
C ILE A 160 4.81 -12.65 -6.53
N ASP A 161 5.10 -11.69 -5.65
CA ASP A 161 4.29 -11.41 -4.46
C ASP A 161 2.83 -11.05 -4.84
N ALA A 162 2.66 -10.12 -5.80
CA ALA A 162 1.34 -9.78 -6.34
C ALA A 162 0.60 -10.97 -6.95
N LEU A 163 1.33 -11.84 -7.68
CA LEU A 163 0.75 -13.04 -8.27
C LEU A 163 0.29 -14.02 -7.18
N THR A 164 1.10 -14.20 -6.14
CA THR A 164 0.78 -15.06 -5.00
C THR A 164 -0.49 -14.58 -4.32
N HIS A 165 -0.59 -13.28 -4.03
CA HIS A 165 -1.80 -12.67 -3.49
C HIS A 165 -3.03 -12.88 -4.38
N ALA A 166 -2.90 -12.77 -5.70
CA ALA A 166 -4.01 -13.00 -6.63
C ALA A 166 -4.47 -14.47 -6.62
N VAL A 167 -3.54 -15.42 -6.63
CA VAL A 167 -3.87 -16.86 -6.55
C VAL A 167 -4.52 -17.19 -5.21
N GLU A 168 -3.94 -16.74 -4.09
CA GLU A 168 -4.47 -16.96 -2.74
C GLU A 168 -5.88 -16.37 -2.56
N ALA A 169 -6.12 -15.19 -3.14
CA ALA A 169 -7.43 -14.56 -3.11
C ALA A 169 -8.47 -15.38 -3.89
N TYR A 170 -8.10 -15.91 -5.06
CA TYR A 170 -8.99 -16.70 -5.91
C TYR A 170 -9.34 -18.06 -5.31
N VAL A 171 -8.38 -18.74 -4.67
CA VAL A 171 -8.60 -20.05 -4.04
C VAL A 171 -9.13 -19.95 -2.60
N SER A 172 -9.39 -18.74 -2.11
CA SER A 172 -9.79 -18.50 -0.73
C SER A 172 -11.18 -19.09 -0.44
N VAL A 173 -11.34 -19.68 0.75
CA VAL A 173 -12.67 -20.08 1.27
C VAL A 173 -13.63 -18.89 1.44
N ASN A 174 -13.10 -17.66 1.50
CA ASN A 174 -13.86 -16.43 1.62
C ASN A 174 -13.94 -15.66 0.29
N ALA A 175 -13.66 -16.31 -0.83
CA ALA A 175 -13.75 -15.70 -2.15
C ALA A 175 -15.19 -15.24 -2.47
N SER A 176 -15.30 -14.11 -3.14
CA SER A 176 -16.55 -13.54 -3.66
C SER A 176 -16.43 -13.33 -5.18
N PRO A 177 -17.54 -13.23 -5.92
CA PRO A 177 -17.48 -12.93 -7.36
C PRO A 177 -16.65 -11.69 -7.70
N THR A 178 -16.67 -10.70 -6.80
CA THR A 178 -15.87 -9.48 -6.94
C THR A 178 -14.39 -9.75 -6.74
N SER A 179 -13.99 -10.47 -5.68
CA SER A 179 -12.58 -10.84 -5.50
C SER A 179 -12.06 -11.75 -6.61
N ASP A 180 -12.90 -12.67 -7.11
CA ASP A 180 -12.56 -13.57 -8.20
C ASP A 180 -12.28 -12.82 -9.50
N GLY A 181 -13.18 -11.90 -9.88
CA GLY A 181 -13.01 -11.09 -11.07
C GLY A 181 -11.73 -10.25 -11.01
N LEU A 182 -11.43 -9.68 -9.84
CA LEU A 182 -10.22 -8.90 -9.61
C LEU A 182 -8.96 -9.78 -9.64
N ALA A 183 -8.98 -10.94 -8.98
CA ALA A 183 -7.86 -11.88 -8.94
C ALA A 183 -7.53 -12.45 -10.33
N LEU A 184 -8.55 -12.85 -11.10
CA LEU A 184 -8.38 -13.32 -12.48
C LEU A 184 -7.80 -12.24 -13.38
N GLN A 185 -8.29 -10.99 -13.26
CA GLN A 185 -7.74 -9.87 -14.02
C GLN A 185 -6.30 -9.55 -13.60
N ALA A 186 -5.99 -9.64 -12.31
CA ALA A 186 -4.64 -9.48 -11.77
C ALA A 186 -3.67 -10.50 -12.37
N MET A 187 -4.01 -11.80 -12.28
CA MET A 187 -3.22 -12.89 -12.87
C MET A 187 -3.00 -12.70 -14.37
N ARG A 188 -4.05 -12.29 -15.11
CA ARG A 188 -3.96 -12.03 -16.56
C ARG A 188 -2.96 -10.91 -16.88
N LEU A 189 -3.04 -9.79 -16.18
CA LEU A 189 -2.17 -8.63 -16.41
C LEU A 189 -0.71 -8.93 -16.02
N ILE A 190 -0.50 -9.65 -14.91
CA ILE A 190 0.84 -10.11 -14.50
C ILE A 190 1.44 -11.07 -15.52
N ALA A 191 0.65 -12.06 -16.00
CA ALA A 191 1.10 -13.00 -17.03
C ALA A 191 1.45 -12.31 -18.36
N GLN A 192 0.72 -11.25 -18.74
CA GLN A 192 1.03 -10.44 -19.91
C GLN A 192 2.30 -9.58 -19.72
N GLY A 193 2.56 -9.11 -18.50
CA GLY A 193 3.83 -8.48 -18.11
C GLY A 193 5.01 -9.46 -18.03
N GLY A 194 4.74 -10.77 -18.00
CA GLY A 194 5.65 -11.92 -18.05
C GLY A 194 6.81 -11.84 -19.05
N GLY A 195 6.63 -11.15 -20.17
CA GLY A 195 7.65 -11.07 -21.23
C GLY A 195 8.83 -10.12 -20.98
N THR A 196 8.83 -9.37 -19.86
CA THR A 196 9.80 -8.27 -19.62
C THR A 196 10.69 -8.43 -18.39
N TRP A 197 10.60 -9.55 -17.67
CA TRP A 197 11.40 -9.81 -16.46
C TRP A 197 12.90 -10.06 -16.74
N SER A 198 13.29 -10.25 -18.00
CA SER A 198 14.66 -10.58 -18.43
C SER A 198 15.25 -9.52 -19.39
N GLY A 199 15.86 -8.48 -18.84
CA GLY A 199 16.83 -7.64 -19.57
C GLY A 199 16.89 -6.16 -19.17
N PRO A 200 18.05 -5.49 -19.35
CA PRO A 200 18.25 -4.08 -18.98
C PRO A 200 17.39 -3.10 -19.81
N THR A 201 16.81 -3.54 -20.92
CA THR A 201 15.89 -2.78 -21.78
C THR A 201 14.40 -3.06 -21.52
N GLY A 202 14.07 -3.98 -20.60
CA GLY A 202 12.69 -4.36 -20.26
C GLY A 202 11.91 -3.29 -19.49
N ALA A 203 12.60 -2.46 -18.71
CA ALA A 203 12.00 -1.37 -17.93
C ALA A 203 11.31 -0.31 -18.82
N HIS A 204 11.88 -0.02 -20.00
CA HIS A 204 11.28 0.92 -20.96
C HIS A 204 10.00 0.37 -21.62
N ARG A 205 9.92 -0.94 -21.88
CA ARG A 205 8.72 -1.57 -22.47
C ARG A 205 7.57 -1.75 -21.49
N TYR A 206 7.85 -1.80 -20.19
CA TYR A 206 6.84 -1.84 -19.13
C TYR A 206 6.04 -0.53 -19.07
N GLY A 207 6.72 0.61 -19.22
CA GLY A 207 6.08 1.94 -19.28
C GLY A 207 5.29 2.22 -20.57
N GLU A 208 5.72 1.67 -21.71
CA GLU A 208 5.14 2.01 -23.02
C GLU A 208 4.02 1.08 -23.50
N ARG A 209 3.98 -0.20 -23.09
CA ARG A 209 2.91 -1.15 -23.50
C ARG A 209 1.70 -1.22 -22.58
N GLN A 210 1.77 -0.68 -21.36
CA GLN A 210 0.70 -0.79 -20.35
C GLN A 210 0.02 0.55 -20.00
N LEU A 211 -0.31 1.36 -21.00
CA LEU A 211 -1.15 2.53 -20.78
C LEU A 211 -2.63 2.24 -20.37
N PRO A 212 -3.22 1.03 -20.45
CA PRO A 212 -4.64 0.87 -20.07
C PRO A 212 -4.99 -0.03 -18.85
N GLY A 213 -4.05 -0.69 -18.16
CA GLY A 213 -4.47 -1.56 -17.04
C GLY A 213 -3.36 -1.93 -16.07
N TRP A 214 -3.39 -1.31 -14.89
CA TRP A 214 -2.52 -1.68 -13.77
C TRP A 214 -3.30 -2.40 -12.68
N VAL A 215 -2.64 -3.39 -12.08
CA VAL A 215 -3.13 -4.26 -10.99
C VAL A 215 -2.65 -3.71 -9.65
N GLY A 216 -3.57 -3.30 -8.80
CA GLY A 216 -3.33 -3.18 -7.36
C GLY A 216 -3.38 -4.55 -6.70
N VAL A 217 -2.58 -4.70 -5.66
CA VAL A 217 -2.48 -5.94 -4.89
C VAL A 217 -3.63 -6.05 -3.90
N PHE A 218 -4.04 -7.28 -3.63
CA PHE A 218 -5.18 -7.65 -2.80
C PHE A 218 -4.70 -8.23 -1.47
N GLN A 219 -5.23 -7.76 -0.34
CA GLN A 219 -4.96 -8.40 0.96
C GLN A 219 -6.25 -8.68 1.73
N ARG A 220 -6.28 -9.86 2.32
CA ARG A 220 -7.39 -10.50 3.04
C ARG A 220 -7.92 -9.68 4.22
N ARG A 221 -9.25 -9.66 4.39
CA ARG A 221 -9.94 -9.36 5.66
C ARG A 221 -10.26 -10.62 6.46
N ARG A 222 -10.21 -10.53 7.80
CA ARG A 222 -11.19 -11.23 8.65
C ARG A 222 -12.46 -10.37 8.64
N GLY A 223 -13.58 -10.87 8.11
CA GLY A 223 -14.87 -10.17 8.09
C GLY A 223 -15.40 -9.69 6.72
N GLY A 224 -14.92 -10.23 5.59
CA GLY A 224 -15.69 -10.26 4.35
C GLY A 224 -15.68 -9.03 3.44
N ARG A 225 -14.76 -8.06 3.57
CA ARG A 225 -14.59 -7.00 2.55
C ARG A 225 -13.31 -7.21 1.73
N ALA A 226 -13.46 -7.12 0.42
CA ALA A 226 -12.39 -7.15 -0.57
C ALA A 226 -12.00 -5.69 -0.87
N CYS A 227 -10.70 -5.36 -0.89
CA CYS A 227 -10.20 -4.05 -1.31
C CYS A 227 -9.34 -4.25 -2.56
N ALA A 228 -9.65 -3.55 -3.64
CA ALA A 228 -8.81 -3.55 -4.83
C ALA A 228 -8.63 -2.14 -5.37
N CYS A 229 -7.44 -1.92 -5.93
CA CYS A 229 -7.09 -0.71 -6.66
C CYS A 229 -6.94 -1.10 -8.14
N VAL A 230 -7.76 -0.52 -9.03
CA VAL A 230 -7.58 -0.63 -10.48
C VAL A 230 -7.42 0.77 -11.03
N SER A 231 -6.23 1.06 -11.56
CA SER A 231 -5.94 2.29 -12.28
C SER A 231 -6.02 2.00 -13.79
N ALA A 232 -6.99 2.62 -14.47
CA ALA A 232 -7.13 2.58 -15.92
C ALA A 232 -6.99 3.99 -16.48
N ARG A 233 -5.99 4.24 -17.33
CA ARG A 233 -5.89 5.48 -18.10
C ARG A 233 -6.93 5.42 -19.23
N ARG A 234 -7.95 6.28 -19.19
CA ARG A 234 -8.63 6.67 -20.45
C ARG A 234 -7.69 7.62 -21.18
N THR A 235 -7.36 7.29 -22.43
CA THR A 235 -6.68 8.18 -23.36
C THR A 235 -7.42 9.52 -23.43
N VAL A 236 -6.81 10.58 -22.88
CA VAL A 236 -7.29 11.95 -23.07
C VAL A 236 -6.11 12.81 -23.50
N SER A 237 -6.32 13.45 -24.65
CA SER A 237 -5.45 14.40 -25.32
C SER A 237 -4.83 15.44 -24.37
N TYR A 238 -3.56 15.73 -24.65
CA TYR A 238 -2.72 16.79 -24.08
C TYR A 238 -3.51 18.08 -23.80
N ARG A 239 -3.70 18.43 -22.52
CA ARG A 239 -3.88 19.81 -22.03
C ARG A 239 -3.25 19.96 -20.63
N PRO A 240 -2.54 21.06 -20.37
CA PRO A 240 -1.80 21.24 -19.14
C PRO A 240 -2.75 21.61 -17.99
N TRP A 241 -2.41 21.17 -16.78
CA TRP A 241 -3.13 21.44 -15.52
C TRP A 241 -4.49 20.75 -15.35
N ARG A 242 -4.46 19.54 -14.78
CA ARG A 242 -5.45 18.99 -13.84
C ARG A 242 -4.95 17.65 -13.32
N ILE A 243 -4.48 17.64 -12.07
CA ILE A 243 -4.22 16.39 -11.33
C ILE A 243 -5.58 15.70 -11.18
N LYS A 244 -5.79 14.62 -11.93
CA LYS A 244 -6.95 13.73 -11.80
C LYS A 244 -6.49 12.29 -12.03
N CYS A 245 -5.95 11.69 -10.97
CA CYS A 245 -5.89 10.24 -10.79
C CYS A 245 -6.57 9.94 -9.45
N CYS A 246 -7.90 9.75 -9.47
CA CYS A 246 -8.62 9.15 -8.35
C CYS A 246 -8.69 7.65 -8.62
N ALA A 247 -7.96 6.86 -7.85
CA ALA A 247 -8.20 5.42 -7.77
C ALA A 247 -9.52 5.18 -7.03
N LEU A 248 -10.43 4.41 -7.64
CA LEU A 248 -11.64 3.91 -6.99
C LEU A 248 -11.27 2.64 -6.22
N ALA A 249 -11.19 2.74 -4.90
CA ALA A 249 -11.21 1.56 -4.03
C ALA A 249 -12.66 1.06 -3.94
N VAL A 250 -12.94 -0.11 -4.52
CA VAL A 250 -14.25 -0.75 -4.37
C VAL A 250 -14.20 -1.64 -3.12
N CYS A 251 -14.80 -1.17 -2.03
CA CYS A 251 -15.10 -1.98 -0.84
C CYS A 251 -16.47 -2.62 -1.06
N ASP A 252 -16.51 -3.85 -1.59
CA ASP A 252 -17.79 -4.50 -1.85
C ASP A 252 -18.41 -5.04 -0.55
N GLY A 253 -19.72 -4.81 -0.39
CA GLY A 253 -20.51 -5.06 0.81
C GLY A 253 -21.73 -5.94 0.55
N LEU A 254 -21.63 -6.88 -0.39
CA LEU A 254 -22.76 -7.71 -0.80
C LEU A 254 -22.50 -9.19 -0.45
N HIS A 255 -23.21 -9.65 0.59
CA HIS A 255 -23.38 -11.08 0.85
C HIS A 255 -24.14 -11.71 -0.33
N SER A 256 -23.62 -12.81 -0.87
CA SER A 256 -24.41 -13.75 -1.66
C SER A 256 -24.02 -15.18 -1.29
N PRO A 257 -24.98 -16.06 -0.94
CA PRO A 257 -24.70 -17.42 -0.52
C PRO A 257 -24.45 -18.30 -1.75
N LYS A 258 -23.29 -18.94 -1.84
CA LYS A 258 -23.10 -20.09 -2.73
C LYS A 258 -23.35 -21.37 -1.93
N LEU A 259 -24.58 -21.86 -2.11
CA LEU A 259 -24.99 -23.27 -2.21
C LEU A 259 -24.18 -24.30 -1.41
N HIS A 260 -24.71 -24.65 -0.23
CA HIS A 260 -24.61 -25.99 0.30
C HIS A 260 -25.61 -26.91 -0.43
N GLU A 261 -25.24 -28.19 -0.53
CA GLU A 261 -26.04 -29.38 -0.92
C GLU A 261 -26.23 -29.67 -2.41
N THR A 262 -25.52 -30.71 -2.88
CA THR A 262 -26.17 -31.99 -3.23
C THR A 262 -25.17 -33.14 -2.98
N ASN A 263 -25.32 -33.83 -1.84
CA ASN A 263 -24.92 -35.24 -1.74
C ASN A 263 -26.07 -36.07 -2.31
N GLY A 264 -25.78 -36.86 -3.33
CA GLY A 264 -26.62 -37.96 -3.81
C GLY A 264 -25.82 -39.26 -3.72
#